data_AF-A0A4Q3YCA6-F1
#
_entry.id   AF-A0A4Q3YCA6-F1
#
_cell.length_a   1.000
_cell.length_b   1.000
_cell.length_c   1.000
_cell.angle_alpha   90.00
_cell.angle_beta   90.00
_cell.angle_gamma   90.00
#
_symmetry.space_group_name_H-M   'P 1'
#
loop_
_entity.id
_entity.type
_entity.pdbx_description
1 polymer ?
#
loop_
_entity_poly.entity_id
_entity_poly.type
_entity_poly.pdbx_seq_one_letter_code
_entity_poly.pdbx_strand_id
1 'polypeptide(L)'
;MPEPRIIDEVATAAGAGGGIGAVLLAGRYLINWFTGRIDRRQEALDAQDSKIDLEWQQLREELKAANLEMKRRVDQIEQQNNALRYAFQHVAGALVKVDPTNPALARAEHVLAQAFPLDLSFMVDRAELALDRDAAQREHDKETRE
;
A
#
# COMPACT_ATOMS: atom_id res chain seq x y z
N MET A 1 -28.78 76.55 15.23
CA MET A 1 -28.22 75.21 14.98
C MET A 1 -26.89 75.38 14.26
N PRO A 2 -25.79 74.83 14.79
CA PRO A 2 -24.67 74.43 13.95
C PRO A 2 -24.27 72.96 14.20
N GLU A 3 -24.18 72.18 13.12
CA GLU A 3 -23.40 70.95 12.96
C GLU A 3 -22.75 70.99 11.57
N PRO A 4 -21.66 70.25 11.26
CA PRO A 4 -20.86 69.38 12.13
C PRO A 4 -19.35 69.75 12.14
N ARG A 5 -18.72 69.72 13.31
CA ARG A 5 -17.25 69.87 13.50
C ARG A 5 -16.48 68.55 13.53
N ILE A 6 -17.12 67.45 13.14
CA ILE A 6 -16.56 66.10 13.32
C ILE A 6 -15.52 65.75 12.24
N ILE A 7 -15.57 66.40 11.08
CA ILE A 7 -14.67 66.07 9.96
C ILE A 7 -13.25 66.63 10.18
N ASP A 8 -13.13 67.79 10.82
CA ASP A 8 -11.82 68.40 11.10
C ASP A 8 -11.08 67.70 12.26
N GLU A 9 -11.77 67.20 13.28
CA GLU A 9 -11.09 66.53 14.41
C GLU A 9 -10.45 65.19 14.01
N VAL A 10 -11.07 64.44 13.09
CA VAL A 10 -10.52 63.15 12.63
C VAL A 10 -9.35 63.37 11.65
N ALA A 11 -9.40 64.45 10.84
CA ALA A 11 -8.28 64.85 9.99
C ALA A 11 -7.08 65.38 10.81
N THR A 12 -7.34 66.11 11.90
CA THR A 12 -6.30 66.69 12.75
C THR A 12 -5.67 65.66 13.70
N ALA A 13 -6.42 64.62 14.10
CA ALA A 13 -5.87 63.47 14.84
C ALA A 13 -4.97 62.57 13.96
N ALA A 14 -5.19 62.52 12.65
CA ALA A 14 -4.25 61.91 11.71
C ALA A 14 -2.98 62.75 11.51
N GLY A 15 -3.07 64.07 11.70
CA GLY A 15 -1.98 65.02 11.50
C GLY A 15 -0.99 65.19 12.67
N ALA A 16 -1.28 64.67 13.86
CA ALA A 16 -0.47 64.95 15.06
C ALA A 16 0.54 63.85 15.47
N GLY A 17 0.71 62.80 14.66
CA GLY A 17 1.69 61.74 14.96
C GLY A 17 1.60 60.46 14.14
N GLY A 18 0.71 60.41 13.15
CA GLY A 18 0.49 59.26 12.27
C GLY A 18 0.97 59.51 10.85
N GLY A 19 2.24 59.89 10.67
CA GLY A 19 2.83 59.99 9.32
C GLY A 19 2.84 58.64 8.60
N ILE A 20 3.16 58.64 7.30
CA ILE A 20 3.31 57.44 6.45
C ILE A 20 4.10 56.31 7.15
N GLY A 21 5.05 56.65 8.04
CA GLY A 21 5.76 55.70 8.90
C GLY A 21 4.88 54.87 9.84
N ALA A 22 3.83 55.44 10.43
CA ALA A 22 2.89 54.69 11.29
C ALA A 22 2.07 53.67 10.48
N VAL A 23 1.68 54.02 9.25
CA VAL A 23 1.01 53.09 8.32
C VAL A 23 1.96 51.98 7.89
N LEU A 24 3.23 52.30 7.61
CA LEU A 24 4.24 51.30 7.27
C LEU A 24 4.56 50.37 8.45
N LEU A 25 4.63 50.89 9.68
CA LEU A 25 4.84 50.10 10.89
C LEU A 25 3.64 49.20 11.21
N ALA A 26 2.42 49.71 11.10
CA ALA A 26 1.20 48.92 11.25
C ALA A 26 1.10 47.84 10.15
N GLY A 27 1.48 48.18 8.91
CA GLY A 27 1.59 47.24 7.80
C GLY A 27 2.61 46.12 8.07
N ARG A 28 3.82 46.47 8.55
CA ARG A 28 4.85 45.50 8.94
C ARG A 28 4.37 44.56 10.06
N TYR A 29 3.69 45.11 11.06
CA TYR A 29 3.14 44.32 12.16
C TYR A 29 2.07 43.33 11.68
N LEU A 30 1.14 43.79 10.83
CA LEU A 30 0.11 42.93 10.24
C LEU A 30 0.71 41.82 9.36
N ILE A 31 1.73 42.14 8.55
CA ILE A 31 2.43 41.14 7.74
C ILE A 31 3.08 40.09 8.65
N ASN A 32 3.83 40.49 9.67
CA ASN A 32 4.46 39.56 10.61
C ASN A 32 3.45 38.70 11.38
N TRP A 33 2.28 39.27 11.73
CA TRP A 33 1.20 38.53 12.38
C TRP A 33 0.55 37.51 11.44
N PHE A 34 0.32 37.89 10.17
CA PHE A 34 -0.22 36.98 9.16
C PHE A 34 0.75 35.87 8.79
N THR A 35 2.04 36.17 8.60
CA THR A 35 3.06 35.14 8.32
C THR A 35 3.17 34.17 9.47
N GLY A 36 3.29 34.63 10.73
CA GLY A 36 3.35 33.73 11.88
C GLY A 36 2.10 32.87 12.08
N ARG A 37 0.94 33.29 11.57
CA ARG A 37 -0.30 32.46 11.56
C ARG A 37 -0.29 31.44 10.42
N ILE A 38 0.29 31.77 9.28
CA ILE A 38 0.44 30.86 8.14
C ILE A 38 1.49 29.79 8.47
N ASP A 39 2.61 30.17 9.06
CA ASP A 39 3.69 29.26 9.48
C ASP A 39 3.14 28.19 10.44
N ARG A 40 2.37 28.59 11.46
CA ARG A 40 1.71 27.65 12.39
C ARG A 40 0.73 26.70 11.70
N ARG A 41 0.08 27.14 10.61
CA ARG A 41 -0.82 26.28 9.83
C ARG A 41 -0.06 25.31 8.95
N GLN A 42 1.07 25.73 8.39
CA GLN A 42 1.95 24.85 7.63
C GLN A 42 2.58 23.79 8.54
N GLU A 43 3.12 24.17 9.70
CA GLU A 43 3.63 23.23 10.70
C GLU A 43 2.58 22.18 11.11
N ALA A 44 1.31 22.60 11.27
CA ALA A 44 0.22 21.70 11.60
C ALA A 44 -0.20 20.77 10.44
N LEU A 45 0.00 21.19 9.18
CA LEU A 45 -0.22 20.36 8.00
C LEU A 45 0.93 19.38 7.81
N ASP A 46 2.18 19.82 7.93
CA ASP A 46 3.37 18.97 7.85
C ASP A 46 3.36 17.88 8.95
N ALA A 47 2.91 18.24 10.16
CA ALA A 47 2.71 17.30 11.26
C ALA A 47 1.56 16.30 11.04
N GLN A 48 0.60 16.61 10.16
CA GLN A 48 -0.47 15.69 9.77
C GLN A 48 -0.02 14.79 8.62
N ASP A 49 0.64 15.35 7.61
CA ASP A 49 1.16 14.60 6.46
C ASP A 49 2.18 13.56 6.90
N SER A 50 3.08 13.91 7.82
CA SER A 50 4.03 12.95 8.40
C SER A 50 3.36 11.79 9.16
N LYS A 51 2.21 12.03 9.81
CA LYS A 51 1.43 10.95 10.47
C LYS A 51 0.76 10.07 9.44
N ILE A 52 0.16 10.68 8.42
CA ILE A 52 -0.50 9.96 7.32
C ILE A 52 0.52 9.07 6.60
N ASP A 53 1.72 9.57 6.32
CA ASP A 53 2.79 8.80 5.69
C ASP A 53 3.23 7.60 6.55
N LEU A 54 3.36 7.78 7.87
CA LEU A 54 3.68 6.69 8.79
C LEU A 54 2.57 5.62 8.80
N GLU A 55 1.30 6.03 8.85
CA GLU A 55 0.16 5.10 8.78
C GLU A 55 0.14 4.35 7.44
N TRP A 56 0.40 5.03 6.32
CA TRP A 56 0.50 4.38 5.00
C TRP A 56 1.70 3.44 4.87
N GLN A 57 2.80 3.71 5.56
CA GLN A 57 3.94 2.80 5.59
C GLN A 57 3.61 1.55 6.39
N GLN A 58 3.05 1.71 7.59
CA GLN A 58 2.60 0.60 8.44
C GLN A 58 1.58 -0.28 7.73
N LEU A 59 0.55 0.33 7.12
CA LEU A 59 -0.47 -0.41 6.38
C LEU A 59 0.13 -1.19 5.21
N ARG A 60 1.10 -0.62 4.49
CA ARG A 60 1.81 -1.32 3.41
C ARG A 60 2.64 -2.47 3.92
N GLU A 61 3.29 -2.34 5.07
CA GLU A 61 4.06 -3.41 5.70
C GLU A 61 3.16 -4.54 6.18
N GLU A 62 2.05 -4.22 6.85
CA GLU A 62 1.05 -5.19 7.29
C GLU A 62 0.44 -5.95 6.11
N LEU A 63 0.04 -5.23 5.05
CA LEU A 63 -0.48 -5.86 3.84
C LEU A 63 0.55 -6.75 3.17
N LYS A 64 1.83 -6.36 3.14
CA LYS A 64 2.90 -7.22 2.60
C LYS A 64 3.09 -8.47 3.45
N ALA A 65 3.10 -8.33 4.77
CA ALA A 65 3.25 -9.46 5.69
C ALA A 65 2.07 -10.44 5.58
N ALA A 66 0.84 -9.93 5.57
CA ALA A 66 -0.38 -10.72 5.42
C ALA A 66 -0.43 -11.42 4.06
N ASN A 67 -0.08 -10.73 2.97
CA ASN A 67 -0.02 -11.34 1.65
C ASN A 67 1.05 -12.44 1.58
N LEU A 68 2.22 -12.24 2.19
CA LEU A 68 3.28 -13.24 2.22
C LEU A 68 2.86 -14.47 3.02
N GLU A 69 2.20 -14.28 4.16
CA GLU A 69 1.66 -15.37 4.96
C GLU A 69 0.58 -16.15 4.19
N MET A 70 -0.37 -15.45 3.56
CA MET A 70 -1.42 -16.07 2.76
C MET A 70 -0.82 -16.90 1.61
N LYS A 71 0.16 -16.35 0.88
CA LYS A 71 0.88 -17.07 -0.17
C LYS A 71 1.50 -18.37 0.35
N ARG A 72 2.19 -18.33 1.48
CA ARG A 72 2.78 -19.55 2.09
C ARG A 72 1.73 -20.60 2.45
N ARG A 73 0.58 -20.17 3.00
CA ARG A 73 -0.51 -21.09 3.35
C ARG A 73 -1.11 -21.74 2.10
N VAL A 74 -1.33 -20.96 1.04
CA VAL A 74 -1.81 -21.47 -0.25
C VAL A 74 -0.80 -22.47 -0.83
N ASP A 75 0.48 -22.10 -0.89
CA ASP A 75 1.55 -22.98 -1.38
C ASP A 75 1.58 -24.33 -0.61
N GLN A 76 1.41 -24.27 0.71
CA GLN A 76 1.41 -25.47 1.56
C GLN A 76 0.19 -26.36 1.29
N ILE A 77 -1.01 -25.76 1.15
CA ILE A 77 -2.24 -26.50 0.83
C ILE A 77 -2.11 -27.14 -0.55
N GLU A 78 -1.55 -26.44 -1.53
CA GLU A 78 -1.30 -27.00 -2.86
C GLU A 78 -0.35 -28.19 -2.84
N GLN A 79 0.76 -28.08 -2.10
CA GLN A 79 1.69 -29.19 -1.92
C GLN A 79 1.03 -30.41 -1.28
N GLN A 80 0.19 -30.19 -0.26
CA GLN A 80 -0.56 -31.26 0.40
C GLN A 80 -1.58 -31.91 -0.54
N ASN A 81 -2.31 -31.12 -1.33
CA ASN A 81 -3.29 -31.62 -2.30
C ASN A 81 -2.62 -32.44 -3.41
N ASN A 82 -1.47 -31.97 -3.91
CA ASN A 82 -0.68 -32.70 -4.90
C ASN A 82 -0.13 -34.02 -4.32
N ALA A 83 0.42 -33.99 -3.10
CA ALA A 83 0.90 -35.19 -2.42
C ALA A 83 -0.22 -36.22 -2.21
N LEU A 84 -1.41 -35.77 -1.82
CA LEU A 84 -2.59 -36.64 -1.65
C LEU A 84 -3.01 -37.28 -2.98
N ARG A 85 -2.99 -36.52 -4.08
CA ARG A 85 -3.25 -37.05 -5.43
C ARG A 85 -2.21 -38.08 -5.85
N TYR A 86 -0.92 -37.83 -5.62
CA TYR A 86 0.12 -38.81 -5.93
C TYR A 86 -0.03 -40.10 -5.12
N ALA A 87 -0.32 -39.98 -3.82
CA ALA A 87 -0.60 -41.14 -2.97
C ALA A 87 -1.81 -41.94 -3.49
N PHE A 88 -2.89 -41.24 -3.86
CA PHE A 88 -4.06 -41.87 -4.47
C PHE A 88 -3.70 -42.57 -5.79
N GLN A 89 -2.97 -41.92 -6.70
CA GLN A 89 -2.56 -42.53 -7.97
C GLN A 89 -1.70 -43.78 -7.76
N HIS A 90 -0.84 -43.79 -6.74
CA HIS A 90 -0.03 -44.96 -6.43
C HIS A 90 -0.89 -46.14 -5.95
N VAL A 91 -1.84 -45.88 -5.05
CA VAL A 91 -2.79 -46.90 -4.57
C VAL A 91 -3.72 -47.34 -5.69
N ALA A 92 -4.26 -46.40 -6.46
CA ALA A 92 -5.13 -46.66 -7.60
C ALA A 92 -4.43 -47.51 -8.65
N GLY A 93 -3.18 -47.21 -9.00
CA GLY A 93 -2.39 -48.00 -9.94
C GLY A 93 -2.14 -49.43 -9.47
N ALA A 94 -1.93 -49.64 -8.17
CA ALA A 94 -1.88 -50.98 -7.60
C ALA A 94 -3.24 -51.69 -7.65
N LEU A 95 -4.32 -50.97 -7.34
CA LEU A 95 -5.68 -51.52 -7.35
C LEU A 95 -6.15 -51.89 -8.75
N VAL A 96 -5.85 -51.07 -9.77
CA VAL A 96 -6.20 -51.31 -11.18
C VAL A 96 -5.56 -52.60 -11.69
N LYS A 97 -4.34 -52.92 -11.23
CA LYS A 97 -3.68 -54.18 -11.57
C LYS A 97 -4.37 -55.41 -10.97
N VAL A 98 -5.07 -55.24 -9.86
CA VAL A 98 -5.78 -56.32 -9.15
C VAL A 98 -7.23 -56.45 -9.63
N ASP A 99 -7.94 -55.33 -9.74
CA ASP A 99 -9.32 -55.23 -10.21
C ASP A 99 -9.50 -53.99 -11.11
N PRO A 100 -9.38 -54.13 -12.43
CA PRO A 100 -9.47 -53.02 -13.38
C PRO A 100 -10.90 -52.47 -13.55
N THR A 101 -11.92 -53.19 -13.08
CA THR A 101 -13.34 -52.85 -13.30
C THR A 101 -14.01 -52.21 -12.09
N ASN A 102 -13.24 -51.89 -11.05
CA ASN A 102 -13.80 -51.45 -9.79
C ASN A 102 -14.48 -50.05 -9.90
N PRO A 103 -15.81 -49.94 -9.72
CA PRO A 103 -16.53 -48.67 -9.83
C PRO A 103 -16.24 -47.71 -8.66
N ALA A 104 -15.67 -48.19 -7.55
CA ALA A 104 -15.27 -47.36 -6.43
C ALA A 104 -14.05 -46.48 -6.79
N LEU A 105 -13.17 -46.96 -7.69
CA LEU A 105 -12.02 -46.21 -8.15
C LEU A 105 -12.44 -44.98 -8.97
N ALA A 106 -13.36 -45.17 -9.92
CA ALA A 106 -13.90 -44.09 -10.73
C ALA A 106 -14.65 -43.04 -9.90
N ARG A 107 -15.39 -43.47 -8.86
CA ARG A 107 -16.03 -42.56 -7.91
C ARG A 107 -15.00 -41.77 -7.10
N ALA A 108 -13.96 -42.43 -6.59
CA ALA A 108 -12.92 -41.77 -5.80
C ALA A 108 -12.15 -40.74 -6.63
N GLU A 109 -11.83 -41.06 -7.89
CA GLU A 109 -11.21 -40.12 -8.82
C GLU A 109 -12.11 -38.90 -9.09
N HIS A 110 -13.41 -39.12 -9.29
CA HIS A 110 -14.36 -38.03 -9.48
C HIS A 110 -14.47 -37.12 -8.26
N VAL A 111 -14.53 -37.70 -7.04
CA VAL A 111 -14.57 -36.95 -5.79
C VAL A 111 -13.28 -36.13 -5.59
N LEU A 112 -12.12 -36.72 -5.87
CA LEU A 112 -10.83 -36.00 -5.79
C LEU A 112 -10.72 -34.88 -6.83
N ALA A 113 -11.26 -35.08 -8.03
CA ALA A 113 -11.31 -34.05 -9.06
C ALA A 113 -12.20 -32.86 -8.66
N GLN A 114 -13.33 -33.12 -7.99
CA GLN A 114 -14.21 -32.08 -7.47
C GLN A 114 -13.65 -31.38 -6.22
N ALA A 115 -13.05 -32.12 -5.30
CA ALA A 115 -12.53 -31.58 -4.04
C ALA A 115 -11.25 -30.75 -4.24
N PHE A 116 -10.44 -31.11 -5.24
CA PHE A 116 -9.17 -30.46 -5.55
C PHE A 116 -9.07 -30.18 -7.06
N PRO A 117 -9.77 -29.15 -7.58
CA PRO A 117 -9.62 -28.74 -8.96
C PRO A 117 -8.17 -28.32 -9.21
N LEU A 118 -7.56 -28.86 -10.27
CA LEU A 118 -6.22 -28.47 -10.69
C LEU A 118 -6.31 -27.09 -11.34
N ASP A 119 -5.87 -26.06 -10.63
CA ASP A 119 -5.70 -24.77 -11.24
C ASP A 119 -4.30 -24.69 -11.87
N LEU A 120 -4.23 -25.10 -13.14
CA LEU A 120 -2.99 -25.14 -13.92
C LEU A 120 -2.42 -23.74 -14.21
N SER A 121 -3.20 -22.67 -13.99
CA SER A 121 -2.75 -21.30 -14.17
C SER A 121 -1.58 -20.96 -13.23
N PHE A 122 -1.67 -21.38 -11.97
CA PHE A 122 -0.61 -21.13 -10.97
C PHE A 122 0.70 -21.88 -11.23
N MET A 123 0.66 -23.03 -11.91
CA MET A 123 1.87 -23.76 -12.29
C MET A 123 2.65 -23.02 -13.38
N VAL A 124 1.94 -22.37 -14.30
CA VAL A 124 2.53 -21.52 -15.34
C VAL A 124 3.12 -20.27 -14.71
N ASP A 125 2.38 -19.61 -13.82
CA ASP A 125 2.86 -18.42 -13.11
C ASP A 125 4.12 -18.70 -12.28
N ARG A 126 4.20 -19.85 -11.59
CA ARG A 126 5.43 -20.26 -10.87
C ARG A 126 6.59 -20.58 -11.80
N ALA A 127 6.32 -21.23 -12.93
CA ALA A 127 7.37 -21.54 -13.90
C ALA A 127 7.96 -20.25 -14.49
N GLU A 128 7.10 -19.28 -14.79
CA GLU A 128 7.50 -17.95 -15.26
C GLU A 128 8.31 -17.18 -14.19
N LEU A 129 7.83 -17.16 -12.93
CA LEU A 129 8.55 -16.53 -11.81
C LEU A 129 9.92 -17.17 -11.53
N ALA A 130 10.06 -18.49 -11.70
CA ALA A 130 11.32 -19.19 -11.54
C ALA A 130 12.31 -18.86 -12.66
N LEU A 131 11.81 -18.76 -13.91
CA LEU A 131 12.60 -18.37 -15.06
C LEU A 131 13.10 -16.92 -14.95
N ASP A 132 12.25 -16.00 -14.48
CA ASP A 132 12.62 -14.60 -14.26
C ASP A 132 13.69 -14.46 -13.17
N ARG A 133 13.58 -15.22 -12.08
CA ARG A 133 14.58 -15.24 -11.01
C ARG A 133 15.93 -15.73 -11.52
N ASP A 134 15.95 -16.80 -12.30
CA ASP A 134 17.17 -17.33 -12.92
C ASP A 134 17.79 -16.35 -13.92
N ALA A 135 16.98 -15.59 -14.65
CA ALA A 135 17.45 -14.55 -15.57
C ALA A 135 18.15 -13.41 -14.81
N ALA A 136 17.52 -12.89 -13.75
CA ALA A 136 18.09 -11.84 -12.92
C ALA A 136 19.40 -12.27 -12.22
N GLN A 137 19.47 -13.53 -11.76
CA GLN A 137 20.68 -14.09 -11.14
C GLN A 137 21.86 -14.11 -12.12
N ARG A 138 21.62 -14.47 -13.39
CA ARG A 138 22.65 -14.48 -14.44
C ARG A 138 23.14 -13.08 -14.82
N GLU A 139 22.29 -12.06 -14.72
CA GLU A 139 22.70 -10.67 -14.97
C GLU A 139 23.59 -10.15 -13.84
N HIS A 140 23.22 -10.39 -12.59
CA HIS A 140 24.04 -10.04 -11.43
C HIS A 140 25.42 -10.74 -11.43
N ASP A 141 25.48 -12.01 -11.83
CA ASP A 141 26.72 -12.77 -11.94
C ASP A 141 27.64 -12.30 -13.09
N LYS A 142 27.09 -11.61 -14.10
CA LYS A 142 27.87 -10.95 -15.15
C LYS A 142 28.46 -9.63 -14.66
N GLU A 143 27.65 -8.83 -13.98
CA GLU A 143 28.05 -7.51 -13.48
C GLU A 143 29.11 -7.58 -12.38
N THR A 144 29.15 -8.68 -11.61
CA THR A 144 30.17 -8.92 -10.57
C THR A 144 31.48 -9.53 -11.09
N ARG A 145 31.56 -9.89 -12.39
CA ARG A 145 32.76 -10.47 -13.02
C ARG A 145 33.55 -9.47 -13.89
N GLU A 146 33.03 -8.27 -14.10
CA GLU A 146 33.73 -7.14 -14.73
C GLU A 146 34.45 -6.27 -13.68
#